data_AF-A0AAW5RCF0-F1
#
_entry.id   AF-A0AAW5RCF0-F1
#
_cell.length_a   1.000
_cell.length_b   1.000
_cell.length_c   1.000
_cell.angle_alpha   90.00
_cell.angle_beta   90.00
_cell.angle_gamma   90.00
#
_symmetry.space_group_name_H-M   'P 1'
#
loop_
_entity.id
_entity.type
_entity.pdbx_description
1 polymer ?
#
loop_
_entity_poly.entity_id
_entity_poly.type
_entity_poly.pdbx_seq_one_letter_code
_entity_poly.pdbx_strand_id
1 'polypeptide(L)'
;MNPMKNILSVCCFVALSCPAFAQEIKGISFSHQDWEIYCTNTGTCRAAGYSDEYSNDQTQPASLLLTRKAGAKQAVSAEFALGNLEQESLSPAKLKNLRFYVNGKDLGQVTVDGADFPIMGKLTAAQVNELLHQAKQKTDIVFKNANVQWRISDTGMTAALLKMDDFQKRVGTVGALIKQGKADESKVLSAQPKLTLKQVKTSDQPYLTLEPTHKRYAAIHQILMAAQPSPKEDDFCNGLYDYDSDGSKPQAIQFYKLTNHKVLAMTICWRGAYNEGYGAWVLDESLTGKATFVTEHASDFYEGIIQSAQKGRGIGDCWSSDEWVWDGQKFVHTKDMWTGMCKGLAAGGVWELDKIEAVVK
;
A
#
# COMPACT_ATOMS: atom_id res chain seq x y z
N MET A 1 28.24 -80.31 -0.29
CA MET A 1 26.92 -79.68 -0.13
C MET A 1 27.00 -78.67 1.00
N ASN A 2 27.04 -77.37 0.69
CA ASN A 2 26.91 -76.28 1.65
C ASN A 2 25.93 -75.26 1.04
N PRO A 3 24.84 -74.85 1.73
CA PRO A 3 23.85 -73.95 1.17
C PRO A 3 24.30 -72.49 1.29
N MET A 4 24.33 -71.77 0.17
CA MET A 4 24.50 -70.30 0.15
C MET A 4 23.20 -69.63 0.62
N LYS A 5 23.29 -68.85 1.70
CA LYS A 5 22.24 -67.95 2.20
C LYS A 5 22.17 -66.69 1.33
N ASN A 6 21.02 -66.47 0.68
CA ASN A 6 20.67 -65.18 0.08
C ASN A 6 20.37 -64.15 1.17
N ILE A 7 21.14 -63.07 1.22
CA ILE A 7 20.83 -61.88 2.02
C ILE A 7 20.27 -60.83 1.06
N LEU A 8 18.95 -60.61 1.08
CA LEU A 8 18.32 -59.48 0.43
C LEU A 8 18.63 -58.22 1.25
N SER A 9 19.43 -57.32 0.68
CA SER A 9 19.69 -55.99 1.23
C SER A 9 18.57 -55.04 0.83
N VAL A 10 17.68 -54.73 1.77
CA VAL A 10 16.62 -53.72 1.59
C VAL A 10 17.23 -52.34 1.79
N CYS A 11 17.49 -51.62 0.70
CA CYS A 11 17.84 -50.20 0.75
C CYS A 11 16.59 -49.35 0.99
N CYS A 12 16.38 -48.91 2.23
CA CYS A 12 15.44 -47.83 2.54
C CYS A 12 15.98 -46.49 1.99
N PHE A 13 15.44 -46.03 0.86
CA PHE A 13 15.60 -44.66 0.41
C PHE A 13 14.78 -43.74 1.33
N VAL A 14 15.43 -43.09 2.29
CA VAL A 14 14.84 -41.98 3.04
C VAL A 14 14.89 -40.76 2.13
N ALA A 15 13.73 -40.40 1.56
CA ALA A 15 13.58 -39.14 0.84
C ALA A 15 13.69 -37.99 1.84
N LEU A 16 14.85 -37.31 1.84
CA LEU A 16 15.04 -36.03 2.50
C LEU A 16 14.21 -34.98 1.75
N SER A 17 12.97 -34.75 2.18
CA SER A 17 12.19 -33.60 1.76
C SER A 17 12.81 -32.35 2.37
N CYS A 18 13.66 -31.67 1.60
CA CYS A 18 14.11 -30.33 1.95
C CYS A 18 12.87 -29.43 1.91
N PRO A 19 12.41 -28.82 3.04
CA PRO A 19 11.34 -27.86 2.97
C PRO A 19 11.82 -26.70 2.10
N ALA A 20 11.24 -26.58 0.90
CA ALA A 20 11.41 -25.41 0.07
C ALA A 20 10.78 -24.24 0.83
N PHE A 21 11.60 -23.43 1.50
CA PHE A 21 11.14 -22.17 2.05
C PHE A 21 10.62 -21.34 0.87
N ALA A 22 9.30 -21.16 0.82
CA ALA A 22 8.69 -20.29 -0.17
C ALA A 22 9.29 -18.89 0.00
N GLN A 23 9.80 -18.31 -1.09
CA GLN A 23 10.33 -16.95 -1.09
C GLN A 23 9.25 -15.98 -0.59
N GLU A 24 9.60 -15.11 0.35
CA GLU A 24 8.68 -14.10 0.88
C GLU A 24 8.12 -13.24 -0.26
N ILE A 25 6.80 -13.03 -0.23
CA ILE A 25 6.14 -12.15 -1.19
C ILE A 25 6.48 -10.71 -0.81
N LYS A 26 7.14 -10.01 -1.72
CA LYS A 26 7.28 -8.56 -1.64
C LYS A 26 6.05 -7.92 -2.26
N GLY A 27 5.38 -7.05 -1.50
CA GLY A 27 4.29 -6.24 -2.04
C GLY A 27 4.77 -5.36 -3.19
N ILE A 28 3.86 -5.03 -4.11
CA ILE A 28 4.16 -4.18 -5.26
C ILE A 28 3.06 -3.14 -5.46
N SER A 29 3.42 -2.06 -6.13
CA SER A 29 2.46 -1.15 -6.74
C SER A 29 2.76 -0.99 -8.23
N PHE A 30 1.74 -0.63 -9.00
CA PHE A 30 1.85 -0.27 -10.41
C PHE A 30 0.71 0.67 -10.76
N SER A 31 0.99 1.74 -11.49
CA SER A 31 -0.01 2.67 -12.00
C SER A 31 0.16 2.86 -13.51
N HIS A 32 -0.97 3.04 -14.18
CA HIS A 32 -1.00 3.37 -15.60
C HIS A 32 -2.27 4.15 -15.90
N GLN A 33 -2.13 5.43 -16.23
CA GLN A 33 -3.25 6.32 -16.54
C GLN A 33 -4.25 6.37 -15.37
N ASP A 34 -5.54 6.08 -15.59
CA ASP A 34 -6.59 6.20 -14.57
C ASP A 34 -6.75 4.93 -13.71
N TRP A 35 -5.78 4.02 -13.76
CA TRP A 35 -5.81 2.78 -13.01
C TRP A 35 -4.51 2.54 -12.25
N GLU A 36 -4.64 1.97 -11.06
CA GLU A 36 -3.53 1.50 -10.25
C GLU A 36 -3.82 0.16 -9.61
N ILE A 37 -2.76 -0.53 -9.18
CA ILE A 37 -2.83 -1.79 -8.47
C ILE A 37 -1.79 -1.84 -7.37
N TYR A 38 -2.22 -2.33 -6.22
CA TYR A 38 -1.38 -2.65 -5.07
C TYR A 38 -1.58 -4.10 -4.70
N CYS A 39 -0.49 -4.83 -4.52
CA CYS A 39 -0.52 -6.20 -4.04
C CYS A 39 0.29 -6.34 -2.77
N THR A 40 -0.24 -7.08 -1.82
CA THR A 40 0.29 -7.22 -0.47
C THR A 40 1.38 -8.29 -0.39
N ASN A 41 2.14 -8.28 0.71
CA ASN A 41 3.00 -9.38 1.16
C ASN A 41 2.26 -10.69 1.48
N THR A 42 0.93 -10.73 1.45
CA THR A 42 0.14 -11.97 1.52
C THR A 42 -0.27 -12.50 0.15
N GLY A 43 -0.01 -11.72 -0.91
CA GLY A 43 -0.34 -12.04 -2.30
C GLY A 43 -1.71 -11.53 -2.77
N THR A 44 -2.47 -10.85 -1.91
CA THR A 44 -3.76 -10.25 -2.27
C THR A 44 -3.52 -8.98 -3.09
N CYS A 45 -4.24 -8.82 -4.19
CA CYS A 45 -4.17 -7.63 -5.04
C CYS A 45 -5.47 -6.83 -5.04
N ARG A 46 -5.34 -5.52 -5.08
CA ARG A 46 -6.41 -4.53 -5.19
C ARG A 46 -6.09 -3.61 -6.37
N ALA A 47 -6.94 -3.59 -7.40
CA ALA A 47 -6.81 -2.71 -8.55
C ALA A 47 -7.95 -1.68 -8.54
N ALA A 48 -7.61 -0.40 -8.51
CA ALA A 48 -8.56 0.70 -8.50
C ALA A 48 -8.56 1.42 -9.84
N GLY A 49 -9.75 1.67 -10.38
CA GLY A 49 -9.99 2.52 -11.55
C GLY A 49 -10.73 3.78 -11.15
N TYR A 50 -10.47 4.89 -11.85
CA TYR A 50 -11.01 6.21 -11.50
C TYR A 50 -11.74 6.88 -12.68
N SER A 51 -12.51 7.92 -12.40
CA SER A 51 -13.02 8.84 -13.41
C SER A 51 -11.86 9.58 -14.09
N ASP A 52 -12.04 9.89 -15.38
CA ASP A 52 -11.12 10.76 -16.13
C ASP A 52 -11.26 12.20 -15.59
N GLU A 53 -10.14 12.84 -15.27
CA GLU A 53 -10.12 14.24 -14.80
C GLU A 53 -10.15 15.24 -15.96
N TYR A 54 -9.86 14.80 -17.18
CA TYR A 54 -9.68 15.65 -18.36
C TYR A 54 -10.87 15.65 -19.31
N SER A 55 -11.93 14.88 -19.01
CA SER A 55 -13.14 14.93 -19.82
C SER A 55 -13.90 16.22 -19.54
N ASN A 56 -14.16 17.01 -20.58
CA ASN A 56 -15.04 18.20 -20.54
C ASN A 56 -16.51 17.86 -20.23
N ASP A 57 -16.84 16.57 -20.14
CA ASP A 57 -18.12 16.09 -19.65
C ASP A 57 -18.11 16.23 -18.13
N GLN A 58 -19.20 16.73 -17.54
CA GLN A 58 -19.41 16.91 -16.10
C GLN A 58 -19.44 15.57 -15.34
N THR A 59 -18.40 14.76 -15.44
CA THR A 59 -18.27 13.44 -14.83
C THR A 59 -17.93 13.63 -13.37
N GLN A 60 -18.88 13.29 -12.51
CA GLN A 60 -18.67 13.26 -11.07
C GLN A 60 -17.59 12.23 -10.71
N PRO A 61 -16.76 12.50 -9.67
CA PRO A 61 -15.72 11.59 -9.20
C PRO A 61 -16.29 10.19 -8.98
N ALA A 62 -15.61 9.18 -9.51
CA ALA A 62 -16.03 7.81 -9.36
C ALA A 62 -14.83 6.89 -9.28
N SER A 63 -14.95 5.80 -8.53
CA SER A 63 -13.95 4.75 -8.52
C SER A 63 -14.56 3.36 -8.36
N LEU A 64 -13.86 2.37 -8.90
CA LEU A 64 -14.14 0.95 -8.73
C LEU A 64 -12.87 0.25 -8.25
N LEU A 65 -13.01 -0.51 -7.17
CA LEU A 65 -11.96 -1.32 -6.58
C LEU A 65 -12.21 -2.81 -6.85
N LEU A 66 -11.29 -3.45 -7.55
CA LEU A 66 -11.28 -4.89 -7.83
C LEU A 66 -10.28 -5.59 -6.90
N THR A 67 -10.75 -6.53 -6.10
CA THR A 67 -9.92 -7.27 -5.14
C THR A 67 -9.86 -8.75 -5.49
N ARG A 68 -8.64 -9.33 -5.52
CA ARG A 68 -8.43 -10.77 -5.70
C ARG A 68 -7.36 -11.30 -4.76
N LYS A 69 -7.73 -12.28 -3.92
CA LYS A 69 -6.81 -12.99 -3.03
C LYS A 69 -5.83 -13.88 -3.81
N ALA A 70 -4.67 -14.16 -3.24
CA ALA A 70 -3.75 -15.18 -3.75
C ALA A 70 -4.30 -16.60 -3.56
N GLY A 71 -3.76 -17.55 -4.32
CA GLY A 71 -4.19 -18.95 -4.34
C GLY A 71 -5.10 -19.28 -5.52
N ALA A 72 -5.32 -20.58 -5.73
CA ALA A 72 -6.18 -21.08 -6.81
C ALA A 72 -7.67 -20.80 -6.54
N LYS A 73 -8.45 -20.67 -7.62
CA LYS A 73 -9.91 -20.49 -7.69
C LYS A 73 -10.43 -19.29 -6.88
N GLN A 74 -9.60 -18.26 -6.71
CA GLN A 74 -10.01 -17.03 -6.03
C GLN A 74 -10.78 -16.13 -7.00
N ALA A 75 -12.02 -15.80 -6.63
CA ALA A 75 -12.85 -14.87 -7.38
C ALA A 75 -12.38 -13.42 -7.19
N VAL A 76 -12.69 -12.58 -8.18
CA VAL A 76 -12.57 -11.12 -8.05
C VAL A 76 -13.87 -10.61 -7.43
N SER A 77 -13.75 -9.77 -6.40
CA SER A 77 -14.86 -8.96 -5.88
C SER A 77 -14.69 -7.51 -6.31
N ALA A 78 -15.79 -6.75 -6.39
CA ALA A 78 -15.72 -5.33 -6.70
C ALA A 78 -16.57 -4.47 -5.76
N GLU A 79 -15.98 -3.36 -5.36
CA GLU A 79 -16.59 -2.29 -4.58
C GLU A 79 -16.50 -1.00 -5.41
N PHE A 80 -17.46 -0.09 -5.24
CA PHE A 80 -17.45 1.18 -5.95
C PHE A 80 -17.68 2.33 -4.97
N ALA A 81 -17.15 3.49 -5.35
CA ALA A 81 -17.32 4.74 -4.64
C ALA A 81 -17.72 5.82 -5.64
N LEU A 82 -18.81 6.52 -5.34
CA LEU A 82 -19.35 7.58 -6.19
C LEU A 82 -19.27 8.88 -5.39
N GLY A 83 -18.55 9.88 -5.90
CA GLY A 83 -18.34 11.18 -5.27
C GLY A 83 -19.19 12.28 -5.91
N ASN A 84 -19.06 13.48 -5.37
CA ASN A 84 -19.64 14.70 -5.93
C ASN A 84 -18.63 15.84 -5.74
N LEU A 85 -18.28 16.55 -6.82
CA LEU A 85 -17.32 17.66 -6.76
C LEU A 85 -17.80 18.78 -5.83
N GLU A 86 -19.11 19.01 -5.78
CA GLU A 86 -19.72 20.06 -4.94
C GLU A 86 -19.85 19.63 -3.47
N GLN A 87 -19.59 18.36 -3.14
CA GLN A 87 -19.66 17.77 -1.79
C GLN A 87 -21.00 17.95 -1.06
N GLU A 88 -22.05 18.40 -1.75
CA GLU A 88 -23.42 18.40 -1.23
C GLU A 88 -23.98 16.98 -1.22
N SER A 89 -24.61 16.55 -0.12
CA SER A 89 -25.21 15.22 -0.03
C SER A 89 -26.40 15.07 -1.00
N LEU A 90 -26.58 13.86 -1.53
CA LEU A 90 -27.74 13.54 -2.37
C LEU A 90 -28.90 13.07 -1.49
N SER A 91 -30.13 13.48 -1.82
CA SER A 91 -31.28 12.88 -1.17
C SER A 91 -31.40 11.40 -1.55
N PRO A 92 -31.76 10.49 -0.62
CA PRO A 92 -31.91 9.06 -0.93
C PRO A 92 -32.89 8.77 -2.09
N ALA A 93 -33.85 9.66 -2.31
CA ALA A 93 -34.78 9.57 -3.44
C ALA A 93 -34.08 9.68 -4.81
N LYS A 94 -33.01 10.50 -4.92
CA LYS A 94 -32.23 10.64 -6.16
C LYS A 94 -31.40 9.39 -6.48
N LEU A 95 -31.08 8.56 -5.48
CA LEU A 95 -30.31 7.32 -5.63
C LEU A 95 -31.19 6.09 -5.89
N LYS A 96 -32.52 6.22 -5.85
CA LYS A 96 -33.43 5.11 -6.15
C LYS A 96 -33.17 4.57 -7.55
N ASN A 97 -33.21 3.24 -7.68
CA ASN A 97 -33.00 2.52 -8.94
C ASN A 97 -31.67 2.88 -9.63
N LEU A 98 -30.60 3.14 -8.88
CA LEU A 98 -29.26 3.26 -9.45
C LEU A 98 -28.85 1.92 -10.09
N ARG A 99 -28.42 1.95 -11.35
CA ARG A 99 -28.09 0.73 -12.11
C ARG A 99 -26.68 0.81 -12.67
N PHE A 100 -26.06 -0.36 -12.82
CA PHE A 100 -24.71 -0.52 -13.36
C PHE A 100 -24.78 -0.94 -14.83
N TYR A 101 -24.03 -0.26 -15.69
CA TYR A 101 -23.96 -0.51 -17.12
C TYR A 101 -22.52 -0.72 -17.56
N VAL A 102 -22.33 -1.66 -18.48
CA VAL A 102 -21.07 -1.88 -19.18
C VAL A 102 -21.33 -1.91 -20.67
N ASN A 103 -20.68 -1.04 -21.46
CA ASN A 103 -20.90 -0.92 -22.91
C ASN A 103 -22.39 -0.74 -23.29
N GLY A 104 -23.12 0.03 -22.49
CA GLY A 104 -24.56 0.27 -22.65
C GLY A 104 -25.47 -0.90 -22.23
N LYS A 105 -24.93 -2.08 -21.92
CA LYS A 105 -25.69 -3.22 -21.38
C LYS A 105 -26.02 -2.96 -19.91
N ASP A 106 -27.32 -2.99 -19.58
CA ASP A 106 -27.82 -2.90 -18.22
C ASP A 106 -27.54 -4.19 -17.45
N LEU A 107 -26.73 -4.11 -16.39
CA LEU A 107 -26.34 -5.25 -15.56
C LEU A 107 -27.10 -5.29 -14.23
N GLY A 108 -28.20 -4.54 -14.12
CA GLY A 108 -29.07 -4.57 -12.95
C GLY A 108 -28.83 -3.43 -11.98
N GLN A 109 -29.69 -3.39 -10.96
CA GLN A 109 -29.60 -2.43 -9.86
C GLN A 109 -28.37 -2.70 -8.99
N VAL A 110 -27.80 -1.63 -8.43
CA VAL A 110 -26.79 -1.70 -7.37
C VAL A 110 -27.37 -1.19 -6.05
N THR A 111 -26.88 -1.76 -4.95
CA THR A 111 -27.19 -1.30 -3.59
C THR A 111 -26.07 -0.38 -3.12
N VAL A 112 -26.45 0.69 -2.42
CA VAL A 112 -25.53 1.67 -1.86
C VAL A 112 -25.69 1.76 -0.35
N ASP A 113 -24.59 2.07 0.33
CA ASP A 113 -24.51 2.19 1.78
C ASP A 113 -24.62 3.68 2.16
N GLY A 114 -25.85 4.15 2.34
CA GLY A 114 -26.14 5.55 2.68
C GLY A 114 -26.23 6.48 1.46
N ALA A 115 -26.19 7.79 1.74
CA ALA A 115 -26.30 8.84 0.72
C ALA A 115 -25.28 9.97 0.90
N ASP A 116 -24.39 9.83 1.89
CA ASP A 116 -23.28 10.74 2.12
C ASP A 116 -22.12 10.37 1.19
N PHE A 117 -21.37 11.38 0.75
CA PHE A 117 -20.26 11.18 -0.16
C PHE A 117 -18.97 10.79 0.59
N PRO A 118 -18.18 9.82 0.09
CA PRO A 118 -18.44 9.02 -1.10
C PRO A 118 -19.54 7.98 -0.86
N ILE A 119 -20.46 7.82 -1.81
CA ILE A 119 -21.50 6.80 -1.77
C ILE A 119 -20.87 5.47 -2.13
N MET A 120 -20.84 4.55 -1.16
CA MET A 120 -20.19 3.26 -1.30
C MET A 120 -21.19 2.17 -1.71
N GLY A 121 -20.70 1.13 -2.36
CA GLY A 121 -21.49 -0.07 -2.62
C GLY A 121 -20.67 -1.21 -3.22
N LYS A 122 -21.34 -2.33 -3.48
CA LYS A 122 -20.70 -3.55 -4.01
C LYS A 122 -21.38 -4.04 -5.27
N LEU A 123 -20.60 -4.57 -6.20
CA LEU A 123 -21.14 -5.28 -7.36
C LEU A 123 -21.37 -6.75 -7.03
N THR A 124 -22.42 -7.32 -7.63
CA THR A 124 -22.66 -8.77 -7.59
C THR A 124 -21.61 -9.52 -8.42
N ALA A 125 -21.39 -10.81 -8.12
CA ALA A 125 -20.45 -11.64 -8.89
C ALA A 125 -20.76 -11.65 -10.39
N ALA A 126 -22.05 -11.63 -10.77
CA ALA A 126 -22.46 -11.57 -12.18
C ALA A 126 -22.04 -10.26 -12.85
N GLN A 127 -22.23 -9.12 -12.17
CA GLN A 127 -21.81 -7.80 -12.66
C GLN A 127 -20.28 -7.71 -12.81
N VAL A 128 -19.53 -8.24 -11.84
CA VAL A 128 -18.06 -8.28 -11.88
C VAL A 128 -17.58 -9.13 -13.06
N ASN A 129 -18.15 -10.32 -13.24
CA ASN A 129 -17.76 -11.22 -14.33
C ASN A 129 -18.02 -10.61 -15.71
N GLU A 130 -19.15 -9.91 -15.89
CA GLU A 130 -19.43 -9.22 -17.15
C GLU A 130 -18.46 -8.06 -17.39
N LEU A 131 -18.15 -7.25 -16.37
CA LEU A 131 -17.16 -6.20 -16.50
C LEU A 131 -15.79 -6.77 -16.92
N LEU A 132 -15.33 -7.83 -16.24
CA LEU A 132 -14.04 -8.46 -16.53
C LEU A 132 -14.00 -9.09 -17.93
N HIS A 133 -15.13 -9.55 -18.45
CA HIS A 133 -15.23 -10.06 -19.82
C HIS A 133 -14.95 -8.96 -20.87
N GLN A 134 -15.29 -7.71 -20.56
CA GLN A 134 -15.05 -6.56 -21.44
C GLN A 134 -13.64 -5.96 -21.27
N ALA A 135 -12.91 -6.32 -20.21
CA ALA A 135 -11.69 -5.62 -19.78
C ALA A 135 -10.49 -5.64 -20.75
N LYS A 136 -10.57 -6.37 -21.87
CA LYS A 136 -9.55 -6.38 -22.94
C LYS A 136 -9.88 -5.44 -24.10
N GLN A 137 -11.07 -4.85 -24.06
CA GLN A 137 -11.62 -4.00 -25.11
C GLN A 137 -11.84 -2.61 -24.53
N LYS A 138 -12.14 -1.66 -25.43
CA LYS A 138 -12.67 -0.37 -25.00
C LYS A 138 -13.98 -0.61 -24.23
N THR A 139 -14.06 -0.11 -23.01
CA THR A 139 -15.14 -0.41 -22.07
C THR A 139 -15.74 0.88 -21.51
N ASP A 140 -17.03 1.08 -21.72
CA ASP A 140 -17.79 2.15 -21.09
C ASP A 140 -18.38 1.66 -19.77
N ILE A 141 -17.90 2.15 -18.63
CA ILE A 141 -18.29 1.72 -17.28
C ILE A 141 -19.10 2.83 -16.62
N VAL A 142 -20.40 2.60 -16.39
CA VAL A 142 -21.33 3.68 -15.98
C VAL A 142 -22.26 3.23 -14.85
N PHE A 143 -22.39 4.07 -13.82
CA PHE A 143 -23.47 4.00 -12.84
C PHE A 143 -24.47 5.11 -13.13
N LYS A 144 -25.74 4.81 -13.39
CA LYS A 144 -26.73 5.85 -13.67
C LYS A 144 -28.17 5.48 -13.35
N ASN A 145 -28.99 6.50 -13.18
CA ASN A 145 -30.44 6.45 -13.25
C ASN A 145 -30.96 7.71 -13.97
N ALA A 146 -32.22 8.08 -13.76
CA ALA A 146 -32.81 9.28 -14.38
C ALA A 146 -32.27 10.63 -13.81
N ASN A 147 -31.63 10.62 -12.64
CA ASN A 147 -31.23 11.82 -11.91
C ASN A 147 -29.71 12.05 -11.89
N VAL A 148 -28.93 10.96 -11.90
CA VAL A 148 -27.49 10.99 -11.64
C VAL A 148 -26.75 10.02 -12.55
N GLN A 149 -25.49 10.35 -12.86
CA GLN A 149 -24.59 9.52 -13.66
C GLN A 149 -23.15 9.69 -13.20
N TRP A 150 -22.45 8.57 -13.07
CA TRP A 150 -21.00 8.48 -12.86
C TRP A 150 -20.40 7.57 -13.92
N ARG A 151 -19.19 7.91 -14.37
CA ARG A 151 -18.44 7.12 -15.35
C ARG A 151 -17.04 6.88 -14.82
N ILE A 152 -16.56 5.65 -15.00
CA ILE A 152 -15.18 5.26 -14.69
C ILE A 152 -14.44 5.11 -16.02
N SER A 153 -13.23 5.65 -16.09
CA SER A 153 -12.34 5.51 -17.24
C SER A 153 -11.90 4.06 -17.37
N ASP A 154 -11.85 3.51 -18.59
CA ASP A 154 -11.19 2.23 -18.87
C ASP A 154 -9.71 2.39 -19.19
N THR A 155 -9.21 3.63 -19.28
CA THR A 155 -7.84 3.94 -19.69
C THR A 155 -6.85 3.43 -18.64
N GLY A 156 -6.20 2.31 -18.96
CA GLY A 156 -5.24 1.64 -18.08
C GLY A 156 -5.78 0.39 -17.37
N MET A 157 -7.08 0.10 -17.46
CA MET A 157 -7.70 -1.07 -16.85
C MET A 157 -7.02 -2.38 -17.27
N THR A 158 -6.85 -2.61 -18.58
CA THR A 158 -6.21 -3.81 -19.10
C THR A 158 -4.78 -3.98 -18.58
N ALA A 159 -4.02 -2.89 -18.45
CA ALA A 159 -2.63 -2.92 -17.97
C ALA A 159 -2.56 -3.27 -16.48
N ALA A 160 -3.38 -2.62 -15.64
CA ALA A 160 -3.46 -2.91 -14.21
C ALA A 160 -3.91 -4.35 -13.94
N LEU A 161 -4.94 -4.83 -14.64
CA LEU A 161 -5.44 -6.21 -14.50
C LEU A 161 -4.45 -7.26 -15.04
N LEU A 162 -3.71 -6.93 -16.11
CA LEU A 162 -2.63 -7.80 -16.57
C LEU A 162 -1.50 -7.85 -15.54
N LYS A 163 -1.19 -6.73 -14.86
CA LYS A 163 -0.20 -6.73 -13.77
C LYS A 163 -0.67 -7.56 -12.57
N MET A 164 -1.97 -7.57 -12.28
CA MET A 164 -2.56 -8.49 -11.29
C MET A 164 -2.32 -9.96 -11.64
N ASP A 165 -2.59 -10.33 -12.90
CA ASP A 165 -2.36 -11.69 -13.39
C ASP A 165 -0.87 -12.06 -13.35
N ASP A 166 0.01 -11.15 -13.71
CA ASP A 166 1.46 -11.34 -13.67
C ASP A 166 1.95 -11.62 -12.25
N PHE A 167 1.63 -10.73 -11.31
CA PHE A 167 2.05 -10.87 -9.91
C PHE A 167 1.54 -12.18 -9.28
N GLN A 168 0.28 -12.52 -9.52
CA GLN A 168 -0.32 -13.75 -8.99
C GLN A 168 -0.01 -14.99 -9.84
N LYS A 169 0.85 -14.88 -10.86
CA LYS A 169 1.29 -15.98 -11.75
C LYS A 169 0.13 -16.68 -12.45
N ARG A 170 -0.84 -15.90 -12.91
CA ARG A 170 -2.08 -16.35 -13.56
C ARG A 170 -2.06 -16.17 -15.07
N VAL A 171 -1.11 -15.43 -15.65
CA VAL A 171 -0.99 -15.28 -17.11
C VAL A 171 -0.90 -16.66 -17.78
N GLY A 172 -1.74 -16.91 -18.79
CA GLY A 172 -1.81 -18.17 -19.52
C GLY A 172 -2.60 -19.29 -18.81
N THR A 173 -3.13 -19.03 -17.62
CA THR A 173 -4.03 -19.96 -16.91
C THR A 173 -5.49 -19.75 -17.32
N VAL A 174 -6.34 -20.72 -16.98
CA VAL A 174 -7.79 -20.61 -17.18
C VAL A 174 -8.43 -19.49 -16.37
N GLY A 175 -7.83 -19.07 -15.25
CA GLY A 175 -8.34 -18.00 -14.39
C GLY A 175 -7.60 -16.68 -14.50
N ALA A 176 -6.88 -16.44 -15.60
CA ALA A 176 -6.39 -15.11 -15.93
C ALA A 176 -7.57 -14.18 -16.26
N LEU A 177 -7.46 -12.89 -15.95
CA LEU A 177 -8.43 -11.87 -16.35
C LEU A 177 -8.15 -11.42 -17.79
N ILE A 178 -6.89 -11.16 -18.12
CA ILE A 178 -6.52 -10.52 -19.41
C ILE A 178 -5.95 -11.52 -20.41
N LYS A 179 -4.96 -12.34 -20.02
CA LYS A 179 -4.33 -13.31 -20.92
C LYS A 179 -4.64 -14.74 -20.51
N GLN A 180 -5.88 -15.16 -20.75
CA GLN A 180 -6.33 -16.54 -20.50
C GLN A 180 -5.61 -17.54 -21.39
N GLY A 181 -5.38 -18.73 -20.86
CA GLY A 181 -4.85 -19.86 -21.60
C GLY A 181 -5.40 -21.18 -21.07
N LYS A 182 -4.70 -22.28 -21.37
CA LYS A 182 -5.16 -23.65 -21.06
C LYS A 182 -4.54 -24.23 -19.78
N ALA A 183 -3.55 -23.55 -19.18
CA ALA A 183 -2.90 -24.05 -17.98
C ALA A 183 -3.88 -24.03 -16.79
N ASP A 184 -3.81 -25.05 -15.94
CA ASP A 184 -4.51 -25.03 -14.66
C ASP A 184 -3.86 -24.04 -13.69
N GLU A 185 -4.46 -23.89 -12.52
CA GLU A 185 -3.98 -22.96 -11.49
C GLU A 185 -3.04 -23.61 -10.47
N SER A 186 -2.41 -24.75 -10.77
CA SER A 186 -1.50 -25.43 -9.84
C SER A 186 -0.22 -24.64 -9.53
N LYS A 187 0.15 -23.69 -10.39
CA LYS A 187 1.38 -22.87 -10.28
C LYS A 187 1.13 -21.39 -9.96
N VAL A 188 -0.12 -21.00 -9.67
CA VAL A 188 -0.42 -19.63 -9.26
C VAL A 188 0.23 -19.31 -7.90
N LEU A 189 0.40 -18.03 -7.61
CA LEU A 189 0.97 -17.59 -6.33
C LEU A 189 0.09 -18.07 -5.17
N SER A 190 0.65 -18.88 -4.27
CA SER A 190 0.01 -19.26 -3.01
C SER A 190 0.03 -18.09 -2.03
N ALA A 191 -1.04 -17.93 -1.26
CA ALA A 191 -1.10 -16.92 -0.22
C ALA A 191 -0.06 -17.19 0.89
N GLN A 192 0.48 -16.12 1.46
CA GLN A 192 1.36 -16.16 2.63
C GLN A 192 0.64 -15.58 3.87
N PRO A 193 0.98 -16.04 5.08
CA PRO A 193 0.45 -15.44 6.30
C PRO A 193 0.91 -14.00 6.45
N LYS A 194 0.10 -13.17 7.14
CA LYS A 194 0.50 -11.82 7.51
C LYS A 194 1.76 -11.84 8.38
N LEU A 195 2.62 -10.85 8.21
CA LEU A 195 3.76 -10.61 9.08
C LEU A 195 3.25 -10.47 10.52
N THR A 196 3.74 -11.29 11.45
CA THR A 196 3.34 -11.16 12.87
C THR A 196 4.52 -10.61 13.66
N LEU A 197 4.27 -9.53 14.40
CA LEU A 197 5.24 -8.85 15.22
C LEU A 197 4.71 -8.70 16.64
N LYS A 198 5.60 -8.80 17.63
CA LYS A 198 5.27 -8.38 19.00
C LYS A 198 5.82 -6.98 19.23
N GLN A 199 4.94 -6.03 19.53
CA GLN A 199 5.37 -4.66 19.84
C GLN A 199 6.06 -4.64 21.21
N VAL A 200 7.16 -3.91 21.29
CA VAL A 200 7.79 -3.55 22.56
C VAL A 200 7.50 -2.07 22.81
N LYS A 201 6.62 -1.79 23.77
CA LYS A 201 6.26 -0.42 24.14
C LYS A 201 7.45 0.33 24.73
N THR A 202 7.61 1.58 24.33
CA THR A 202 8.66 2.49 24.81
C THR A 202 8.04 3.78 25.34
N SER A 203 8.86 4.70 25.86
CA SER A 203 8.38 6.02 26.27
C SER A 203 8.13 6.92 25.06
N ASP A 204 7.06 7.71 25.12
CA ASP A 204 6.67 8.68 24.08
C ASP A 204 7.41 10.01 24.23
N GLN A 205 8.13 10.21 25.34
CA GLN A 205 8.79 11.48 25.64
C GLN A 205 10.29 11.39 25.32
N PRO A 206 10.86 12.41 24.65
CA PRO A 206 12.29 12.45 24.46
C PRO A 206 12.98 12.60 25.82
N TYR A 207 14.00 11.80 26.08
CA TYR A 207 14.82 11.93 27.29
C TYR A 207 15.93 12.98 27.14
N LEU A 208 16.25 13.34 25.88
CA LEU A 208 17.26 14.32 25.52
C LEU A 208 16.85 15.03 24.24
N THR A 209 16.97 16.35 24.22
CA THR A 209 16.91 17.17 23.00
C THR A 209 18.24 17.89 22.84
N LEU A 210 18.87 17.73 21.68
CA LEU A 210 20.11 18.42 21.33
C LEU A 210 19.80 19.57 20.37
N GLU A 211 19.93 20.78 20.87
CA GLU A 211 19.89 21.99 20.06
C GLU A 211 21.12 22.09 19.15
N PRO A 212 21.02 22.75 17.98
CA PRO A 212 22.14 22.97 17.06
C PRO A 212 23.38 23.61 17.70
N THR A 213 23.19 24.41 18.74
CA THR A 213 24.27 25.08 19.49
C THR A 213 25.03 24.15 20.44
N HIS A 214 24.53 22.94 20.68
CA HIS A 214 25.15 22.01 21.61
C HIS A 214 26.45 21.43 21.04
N LYS A 215 27.51 21.35 21.87
CA LYS A 215 28.86 20.91 21.44
C LYS A 215 28.93 19.52 20.78
N ARG A 216 27.96 18.64 21.05
CA ARG A 216 27.89 17.28 20.46
C ARG A 216 27.06 17.22 19.18
N TYR A 217 26.32 18.28 18.85
CA TYR A 217 25.36 18.29 17.76
C TYR A 217 26.00 17.91 16.42
N ALA A 218 27.05 18.63 16.01
CA ALA A 218 27.68 18.44 14.71
C ALA A 218 28.18 17.00 14.49
N ALA A 219 28.79 16.40 15.50
CA ALA A 219 29.30 15.03 15.42
C ALA A 219 28.15 14.00 15.29
N ILE A 220 27.07 14.17 16.06
CA ILE A 220 25.92 13.25 15.99
C ILE A 220 25.16 13.44 14.69
N HIS A 221 24.90 14.69 14.29
CA HIS A 221 24.26 15.00 13.01
C HIS A 221 25.01 14.35 11.84
N GLN A 222 26.34 14.45 11.81
CA GLN A 222 27.17 13.79 10.80
C GLN A 222 27.00 12.26 10.80
N ILE A 223 26.88 11.63 11.97
CA ILE A 223 26.61 10.19 12.08
C ILE A 223 25.24 9.82 11.48
N LEU A 224 24.20 10.63 11.74
CA LEU A 224 22.85 10.41 11.20
C LEU A 224 22.84 10.54 9.67
N MET A 225 23.42 11.61 9.14
CA MET A 225 23.48 11.86 7.68
C MET A 225 24.33 10.81 6.95
N ALA A 226 25.38 10.31 7.57
CA ALA A 226 26.20 9.23 7.01
C ALA A 226 25.45 7.89 6.92
N ALA A 227 24.35 7.73 7.67
CA ALA A 227 23.51 6.54 7.65
C ALA A 227 22.38 6.61 6.59
N GLN A 228 22.50 7.46 5.58
CA GLN A 228 21.54 7.57 4.47
C GLN A 228 21.32 6.22 3.72
N PRO A 229 20.12 5.97 3.16
CA PRO A 229 19.78 4.70 2.53
C PRO A 229 20.56 4.43 1.23
N SER A 230 20.96 5.47 0.50
CA SER A 230 21.74 5.40 -0.74
C SER A 230 23.03 6.22 -0.60
N PRO A 231 24.23 5.70 -0.92
CA PRO A 231 25.50 6.40 -0.64
C PRO A 231 25.76 7.74 -1.36
N LYS A 232 24.80 8.31 -2.11
CA LYS A 232 24.99 9.48 -2.99
C LYS A 232 23.70 10.27 -3.21
N GLU A 233 22.85 10.38 -2.20
CA GLU A 233 21.64 11.18 -2.31
C GLU A 233 21.98 12.61 -1.90
N ASP A 234 22.13 13.49 -2.90
CA ASP A 234 22.60 14.87 -2.72
C ASP A 234 21.62 15.73 -1.89
N ASP A 235 20.39 15.26 -1.69
CA ASP A 235 19.32 15.96 -0.96
C ASP A 235 18.77 15.22 0.27
N PHE A 236 19.49 14.24 0.79
CA PHE A 236 19.03 13.46 1.94
C PHE A 236 18.93 14.32 3.20
N CYS A 237 17.71 14.37 3.76
CA CYS A 237 17.45 14.96 5.07
C CYS A 237 17.99 16.38 5.28
N ASN A 238 17.90 17.22 4.25
CA ASN A 238 18.44 18.57 4.27
C ASN A 238 17.83 19.45 5.38
N GLY A 239 16.69 19.11 5.97
CA GLY A 239 16.05 19.86 7.04
C GLY A 239 15.14 20.99 6.50
N LEU A 240 15.10 22.12 7.22
CA LEU A 240 14.29 23.28 6.82
C LEU A 240 15.12 24.25 5.98
N TYR A 241 14.71 24.46 4.73
CA TYR A 241 15.32 25.48 3.87
C TYR A 241 15.09 26.88 4.44
N ASP A 242 16.15 27.68 4.42
CA ASP A 242 16.16 29.07 4.81
C ASP A 242 16.57 29.95 3.63
N TYR A 243 15.59 30.68 3.11
CA TYR A 243 15.78 31.57 1.97
C TYR A 243 16.76 32.71 2.26
N ASP A 244 16.91 33.11 3.53
CA ASP A 244 17.81 34.20 3.91
C ASP A 244 19.29 33.77 3.86
N SER A 245 19.58 32.49 4.15
CA SER A 245 20.95 31.94 4.16
C SER A 245 21.29 31.09 2.95
N ASP A 246 20.36 30.96 2.00
CA ASP A 246 20.48 30.14 0.79
C ASP A 246 20.93 28.70 1.10
N GLY A 247 20.27 28.10 2.10
CA GLY A 247 20.62 26.78 2.59
C GLY A 247 19.74 26.32 3.74
N SER A 248 20.02 25.13 4.26
CA SER A 248 19.19 24.57 5.33
C SER A 248 19.61 25.00 6.73
N LYS A 249 18.63 25.31 7.56
CA LYS A 249 18.81 25.55 9.00
C LYS A 249 18.97 24.22 9.74
N PRO A 250 20.02 24.05 10.57
CA PRO A 250 20.13 22.93 11.50
C PRO A 250 18.90 22.82 12.40
N GLN A 251 18.38 21.61 12.57
CA GLN A 251 17.19 21.31 13.37
C GLN A 251 17.57 20.58 14.65
N ALA A 252 16.82 20.78 15.74
CA ALA A 252 17.06 20.06 16.98
C ALA A 252 16.91 18.54 16.77
N ILE A 253 17.72 17.76 17.48
CA ILE A 253 17.65 16.28 17.45
C ILE A 253 17.05 15.80 18.76
N GLN A 254 15.90 15.14 18.69
CA GLN A 254 15.23 14.52 19.83
C GLN A 254 15.63 13.06 19.94
N PHE A 255 15.87 12.59 21.18
CA PHE A 255 16.24 11.21 21.46
C PHE A 255 15.23 10.55 22.40
N TYR A 256 14.73 9.40 22.00
CA TYR A 256 13.76 8.59 22.73
C TYR A 256 14.42 7.28 23.17
N LYS A 257 14.18 6.86 24.42
CA LYS A 257 14.73 5.59 24.90
C LYS A 257 13.99 4.42 24.25
N LEU A 258 14.76 3.47 23.72
CA LEU A 258 14.28 2.16 23.33
C LEU A 258 14.81 1.11 24.33
N THR A 259 14.41 -0.14 24.16
CA THR A 259 14.97 -1.26 24.93
C THR A 259 16.41 -1.59 24.50
N ASN A 260 17.12 -2.39 25.31
CA ASN A 260 18.45 -2.91 24.99
C ASN A 260 19.53 -1.83 24.75
N HIS A 261 19.51 -0.76 25.55
CA HIS A 261 20.46 0.36 25.46
C HIS A 261 20.50 0.99 24.05
N LYS A 262 19.34 1.02 23.38
CA LYS A 262 19.15 1.71 22.11
C LYS A 262 18.33 2.97 22.30
N VAL A 263 18.51 3.90 21.38
CA VAL A 263 17.76 5.14 21.32
C VAL A 263 17.31 5.39 19.88
N LEU A 264 16.12 5.97 19.74
CA LEU A 264 15.64 6.53 18.49
C LEU A 264 16.04 8.01 18.47
N ALA A 265 16.77 8.43 17.44
CA ALA A 265 17.02 9.82 17.15
C ALA A 265 16.05 10.30 16.07
N MET A 266 15.42 11.45 16.29
CA MET A 266 14.54 12.11 15.34
C MET A 266 14.88 13.58 15.15
N THR A 267 14.83 14.06 13.91
CA THR A 267 14.99 15.48 13.56
C THR A 267 14.21 15.80 12.30
N ILE A 268 13.80 17.07 12.12
CA ILE A 268 13.12 17.48 10.89
C ILE A 268 14.08 17.27 9.71
N CYS A 269 13.59 16.55 8.71
CA CYS A 269 14.36 16.04 7.58
C CYS A 269 14.03 16.79 6.30
N TRP A 270 12.77 17.14 6.13
CA TRP A 270 12.29 17.98 5.03
C TRP A 270 10.94 18.58 5.41
N ARG A 271 10.60 19.71 4.76
CA ARG A 271 9.27 20.31 4.82
C ARG A 271 8.87 20.78 3.42
N GLY A 272 7.70 20.32 3.00
CA GLY A 272 7.04 20.74 1.76
C GLY A 272 5.86 21.68 2.03
N ALA A 273 5.11 21.98 0.98
CA ALA A 273 3.99 22.93 1.04
C ALA A 273 2.87 22.53 2.01
N TYR A 274 2.66 21.23 2.21
CA TYR A 274 1.55 20.69 3.02
C TYR A 274 1.92 19.43 3.82
N ASN A 275 3.19 19.05 3.80
CA ASN A 275 3.74 17.85 4.43
C ASN A 275 5.08 18.18 5.10
N GLU A 276 5.46 17.41 6.10
CA GLU A 276 6.80 17.39 6.67
C GLU A 276 7.20 15.96 7.03
N GLY A 277 8.51 15.70 7.04
CA GLY A 277 9.04 14.41 7.42
C GLY A 277 10.19 14.55 8.41
N TYR A 278 10.17 13.70 9.43
CA TYR A 278 11.25 13.53 10.38
C TYR A 278 12.10 12.33 9.96
N GLY A 279 13.41 12.54 10.02
CA GLY A 279 14.41 11.49 9.88
C GLY A 279 14.43 10.70 11.17
N ALA A 280 14.45 9.37 11.07
CA ALA A 280 14.44 8.46 12.20
C ALA A 280 15.60 7.46 12.07
N TRP A 281 16.42 7.39 13.11
CA TRP A 281 17.54 6.45 13.19
C TRP A 281 17.64 5.79 14.55
N VAL A 282 18.09 4.53 14.56
CA VAL A 282 18.44 3.81 15.79
C VAL A 282 19.94 3.92 16.05
N LEU A 283 20.30 4.28 17.29
CA LEU A 283 21.67 4.34 17.78
C LEU A 283 21.80 3.61 19.11
N ASP A 284 23.05 3.42 19.54
CA ASP A 284 23.37 3.07 20.91
C ASP A 284 23.12 4.25 21.88
N GLU A 285 22.68 3.97 23.11
CA GLU A 285 22.39 4.98 24.15
C GLU A 285 23.64 5.81 24.53
N SER A 286 24.85 5.31 24.26
CA SER A 286 26.08 6.09 24.37
C SER A 286 26.17 7.27 23.39
N LEU A 287 25.32 7.32 22.36
CA LEU A 287 25.36 8.27 21.24
C LEU A 287 26.68 8.24 20.48
N THR A 288 27.33 7.08 20.49
CA THR A 288 28.56 6.81 19.75
C THR A 288 28.37 5.62 18.81
N GLY A 289 29.17 5.55 17.75
CA GLY A 289 29.11 4.45 16.79
C GLY A 289 28.18 4.73 15.61
N LYS A 290 27.68 3.66 14.99
CA LYS A 290 26.88 3.73 13.75
C LYS A 290 25.40 3.92 14.06
N ALA A 291 24.76 4.81 13.29
CA ALA A 291 23.31 4.90 13.21
C ALA A 291 22.75 3.89 12.20
N THR A 292 21.53 3.42 12.44
CA THR A 292 20.74 2.61 11.50
C THR A 292 19.52 3.41 11.09
N PHE A 293 19.43 3.77 9.81
CA PHE A 293 18.27 4.50 9.27
C PHE A 293 17.01 3.65 9.29
N VAL A 294 15.88 4.30 9.58
CA VAL A 294 14.54 3.71 9.55
C VAL A 294 13.71 4.34 8.45
N THR A 295 13.53 5.66 8.48
CA THR A 295 12.73 6.43 7.52
C THR A 295 13.07 7.91 7.60
N GLU A 296 12.78 8.65 6.53
CA GLU A 296 12.80 10.12 6.51
C GLU A 296 11.41 10.75 6.44
N HIS A 297 10.36 9.92 6.46
CA HIS A 297 8.98 10.36 6.30
C HIS A 297 8.16 10.25 7.59
N ALA A 298 8.81 10.07 8.75
CA ALA A 298 8.09 9.99 10.01
C ALA A 298 7.30 11.28 10.26
N SER A 299 6.07 11.14 10.72
CA SER A 299 5.22 12.24 11.18
C SER A 299 5.17 12.29 12.71
N ASP A 300 5.21 11.13 13.36
CA ASP A 300 5.16 11.02 14.82
C ASP A 300 5.83 9.73 15.33
N PHE A 301 6.09 9.68 16.64
CA PHE A 301 6.57 8.52 17.37
C PHE A 301 5.89 8.37 18.73
N TYR A 302 5.29 7.20 18.98
CA TYR A 302 4.68 6.88 20.27
C TYR A 302 4.72 5.36 20.52
N GLU A 303 4.87 4.95 21.78
CA GLU A 303 4.87 3.58 22.27
C GLU A 303 5.75 2.60 21.45
N GLY A 304 6.84 3.07 20.84
CA GLY A 304 7.69 2.23 19.99
C GLY A 304 7.16 2.07 18.56
N ILE A 305 6.27 2.94 18.11
CA ILE A 305 5.71 3.00 16.76
C ILE A 305 6.13 4.33 16.13
N ILE A 306 6.78 4.25 14.98
CA ILE A 306 6.97 5.39 14.08
C ILE A 306 5.82 5.37 13.07
N GLN A 307 5.08 6.46 12.97
CA GLN A 307 4.02 6.61 11.97
C GLN A 307 4.39 7.66 10.93
N SER A 308 3.91 7.47 9.71
CA SER A 308 3.96 8.43 8.62
C SER A 308 2.55 8.62 8.07
N ALA A 309 2.14 9.86 7.85
CA ALA A 309 0.93 10.21 7.14
C ALA A 309 1.22 11.42 6.25
N GLN A 310 1.26 11.20 4.93
CA GLN A 310 1.65 12.23 3.97
C GLN A 310 0.58 12.38 2.90
N LYS A 311 0.10 13.61 2.69
CA LYS A 311 -0.85 13.91 1.61
C LYS A 311 -0.20 13.70 0.26
N GLY A 312 -0.93 13.16 -0.71
CA GLY A 312 -0.46 13.13 -2.10
C GLY A 312 -0.50 14.49 -2.77
N ARG A 313 -1.43 15.37 -2.37
CA ARG A 313 -1.52 16.77 -2.78
C ARG A 313 -2.17 17.64 -1.71
N GLY A 314 -2.03 18.96 -1.81
CA GLY A 314 -2.50 19.92 -0.80
C GLY A 314 -3.98 19.79 -0.42
N ILE A 315 -4.83 19.35 -1.35
CA ILE A 315 -6.27 19.10 -1.12
C ILE A 315 -6.49 17.99 -0.07
N GLY A 316 -5.59 17.01 0.02
CA GLY A 316 -5.70 15.91 1.00
C GLY A 316 -6.79 14.90 0.65
N ASP A 317 -7.11 14.74 -0.63
CA ASP A 317 -8.05 13.74 -1.17
C ASP A 317 -7.39 12.38 -1.47
N CYS A 318 -6.13 12.23 -1.07
CA CYS A 318 -5.30 11.04 -1.17
C CYS A 318 -4.13 11.13 -0.18
N TRP A 319 -3.75 10.02 0.42
CA TRP A 319 -2.75 9.93 1.47
C TRP A 319 -1.92 8.65 1.34
N SER A 320 -0.64 8.79 1.64
CA SER A 320 0.25 7.67 1.92
C SER A 320 0.39 7.53 3.42
N SER A 321 0.51 6.30 3.90
CA SER A 321 0.72 5.99 5.30
C SER A 321 1.66 4.83 5.46
N ASP A 322 2.64 5.01 6.35
CA ASP A 322 3.58 3.97 6.73
C ASP A 322 3.61 3.81 8.24
N GLU A 323 3.99 2.62 8.68
CA GLU A 323 4.21 2.31 10.09
C GLU A 323 5.44 1.45 10.25
N TRP A 324 6.29 1.79 11.22
CA TRP A 324 7.37 0.94 11.66
C TRP A 324 7.26 0.69 13.16
N VAL A 325 7.26 -0.58 13.56
CA VAL A 325 7.08 -0.99 14.95
C VAL A 325 8.37 -1.56 15.52
N TRP A 326 8.73 -1.12 16.72
CA TRP A 326 9.87 -1.61 17.48
C TRP A 326 9.60 -3.01 18.04
N ASP A 327 10.44 -3.97 17.66
CA ASP A 327 10.34 -5.37 18.08
C ASP A 327 11.21 -5.74 19.30
N GLY A 328 11.91 -4.74 19.86
CA GLY A 328 12.93 -4.91 20.89
C GLY A 328 14.36 -4.82 20.37
N GLN A 329 14.58 -4.96 19.06
CA GLN A 329 15.91 -4.95 18.42
C GLN A 329 15.98 -3.98 17.24
N LYS A 330 14.93 -3.88 16.44
CA LYS A 330 14.84 -3.01 15.27
C LYS A 330 13.39 -2.55 15.04
N PHE A 331 13.26 -1.48 14.25
CA PHE A 331 11.99 -1.10 13.67
C PHE A 331 11.69 -1.99 12.46
N VAL A 332 10.50 -2.57 12.42
CA VAL A 332 10.00 -3.41 11.32
C VAL A 332 8.88 -2.67 10.61
N HIS A 333 8.98 -2.52 9.28
CA HIS A 333 7.95 -1.88 8.46
C HIS A 333 6.70 -2.76 8.42
N THR A 334 5.65 -2.34 9.13
CA THR A 334 4.41 -3.11 9.35
C THR A 334 3.25 -2.63 8.49
N LYS A 335 3.35 -1.42 7.93
CA LYS A 335 2.34 -0.83 7.04
C LYS A 335 3.01 0.00 5.96
N ASP A 336 2.52 -0.16 4.75
CA ASP A 336 2.81 0.65 3.56
C ASP A 336 1.50 0.70 2.77
N MET A 337 0.78 1.80 2.90
CA MET A 337 -0.62 1.92 2.47
C MET A 337 -0.83 3.22 1.70
N TRP A 338 -1.56 3.11 0.59
CA TRP A 338 -2.00 4.24 -0.22
C TRP A 338 -3.52 4.30 -0.24
N THR A 339 -4.10 5.50 -0.21
CA THR A 339 -5.57 5.63 -0.17
C THR A 339 -6.23 5.74 -1.55
N GLY A 340 -5.44 5.58 -2.61
CA GLY A 340 -5.87 5.72 -3.99
C GLY A 340 -5.53 7.07 -4.63
N MET A 341 -5.61 7.14 -5.96
CA MET A 341 -5.34 8.35 -6.74
C MET A 341 -6.16 9.55 -6.26
N CYS A 342 -5.54 10.73 -6.34
CA CYS A 342 -6.06 12.03 -5.89
C CYS A 342 -7.15 12.58 -6.81
N LYS A 343 -8.27 11.85 -6.92
CA LYS A 343 -9.35 12.06 -7.90
C LYS A 343 -10.59 12.72 -7.28
N GLY A 344 -10.46 13.36 -6.12
CA GLY A 344 -11.53 14.15 -5.50
C GLY A 344 -12.73 13.34 -4.98
N LEU A 345 -12.54 12.06 -4.66
CA LEU A 345 -13.62 11.19 -4.17
C LEU A 345 -14.01 11.46 -2.71
N ALA A 346 -13.02 11.66 -1.84
CA ALA A 346 -13.20 11.88 -0.41
C ALA A 346 -11.97 12.54 0.19
N ALA A 347 -12.17 13.36 1.23
CA ALA A 347 -11.06 13.76 2.09
C ALA A 347 -10.47 12.52 2.78
N GLY A 348 -9.15 12.40 2.80
CA GLY A 348 -8.48 11.19 3.32
C GLY A 348 -8.31 10.07 2.29
N GLY A 349 -8.90 10.19 1.10
CA GLY A 349 -8.95 9.11 0.11
C GLY A 349 -10.06 8.10 0.38
N VAL A 350 -10.15 7.06 -0.47
CA VAL A 350 -11.35 6.22 -0.55
C VAL A 350 -11.09 4.73 -0.38
N TRP A 351 -9.86 4.28 -0.70
CA TRP A 351 -9.50 2.86 -0.63
C TRP A 351 -8.38 2.63 0.38
N GLU A 352 -8.16 1.37 0.75
CA GLU A 352 -6.97 0.94 1.48
C GLU A 352 -6.16 0.02 0.55
N LEU A 353 -5.10 0.58 -0.05
CA LEU A 353 -4.25 -0.10 -1.02
C LEU A 353 -2.91 -0.47 -0.35
N ASP A 354 -2.93 -1.54 0.44
CA ASP A 354 -1.75 -2.01 1.18
C ASP A 354 -0.74 -2.75 0.29
N LYS A 355 0.56 -2.49 0.49
CA LYS A 355 1.67 -3.38 0.11
C LYS A 355 2.11 -4.29 1.26
N ILE A 356 1.90 -3.88 2.51
CA ILE A 356 2.27 -4.64 3.69
C ILE A 356 1.04 -4.85 4.57
N GLU A 357 0.74 -6.11 4.85
CA GLU A 357 -0.22 -6.53 5.86
C GLU A 357 0.53 -7.21 7.02
N ALA A 358 0.36 -6.66 8.22
CA ALA A 358 0.94 -7.18 9.45
C ALA A 358 -0.12 -7.38 10.55
N VAL A 359 0.24 -8.16 11.56
CA VAL A 359 -0.47 -8.32 12.83
C VAL A 359 0.50 -7.95 13.93
N VAL A 360 0.28 -6.79 14.53
CA VAL A 360 1.04 -6.31 15.69
C VAL A 360 0.33 -6.80 16.95
N LYS A 361 1.09 -7.44 17.85
CA LYS A 361 0.61 -8.07 19.09
C LYS A 361 1.19 -7.44 20.33
#